data_AF-H0PVW4-F1
#
_entry.id   AF-H0PVW4-F1
#
_cell.length_a   1.000
_cell.length_b   1.000
_cell.length_c   1.000
_cell.angle_alpha   90.00
_cell.angle_beta   90.00
_cell.angle_gamma   90.00
#
_symmetry.space_group_name_H-M   'P 1'
#
loop_
_entity.id
_entity.type
_entity.pdbx_description
1 polymer ?
#
loop_
_entity_poly.entity_id
_entity_poly.type
_entity_poly.pdbx_seq_one_letter_code
_entity_poly.pdbx_strand_id
1 'polypeptide(L)'
;MDKIAKLTGALVLVGLTGCVATSPDWDASFGDAVRTATAQQVIAPDASRNADPVAGIDGKAAQGAMGEYAKSYEHPQQQTGVFTIGVGSR
;
A
#
# COMPACT_ATOMS: atom_id res chain seq x y z
N MET A 1 46.46 10.98 -27.43
CA MET A 1 45.00 10.75 -27.37
C MET A 1 44.64 9.62 -26.39
N ASP A 2 45.55 8.68 -26.15
CA ASP A 2 45.35 7.53 -25.25
C ASP A 2 45.10 7.87 -23.78
N LYS A 3 45.70 8.95 -23.28
CA LYS A 3 45.53 9.39 -21.88
C LYS A 3 44.12 9.90 -21.59
N ILE A 4 43.50 10.56 -22.58
CA ILE A 4 42.13 11.07 -22.46
C ILE A 4 41.16 9.89 -22.48
N ALA A 5 41.32 8.95 -23.41
CA ALA A 5 40.50 7.74 -23.49
C ALA A 5 40.52 6.88 -22.21
N LYS A 6 41.69 6.76 -21.57
CA LYS A 6 41.84 6.06 -20.28
C LYS A 6 41.11 6.78 -19.13
N LEU A 7 41.13 8.11 -19.12
CA LEU A 7 40.50 8.93 -18.09
C LEU A 7 38.97 8.92 -18.22
N THR A 8 38.45 8.94 -19.44
CA THR A 8 37.01 8.77 -19.70
C THR A 8 36.52 7.36 -19.35
N GLY A 9 37.31 6.33 -19.65
CA GLY A 9 36.99 4.95 -19.28
C GLY A 9 36.93 4.73 -17.77
N ALA A 10 37.87 5.33 -17.01
CA ALA A 10 37.87 5.28 -15.56
C ALA A 10 36.66 6.01 -14.94
N LEU A 11 36.27 7.15 -15.50
CA LEU A 11 35.09 7.91 -15.03
C LEU A 11 33.79 7.12 -15.23
N VAL A 12 33.64 6.43 -16.36
CA VAL A 12 32.47 5.58 -16.63
C VAL A 12 32.40 4.42 -15.64
N LEU A 13 33.52 3.76 -15.33
CA LEU A 13 33.59 2.66 -14.36
C LEU A 13 33.23 3.09 -12.93
N VAL A 14 33.60 4.31 -12.51
CA VAL A 14 33.22 4.86 -11.20
C VAL A 14 31.75 5.28 -11.18
N GLY A 15 31.19 5.74 -12.30
CA GLY A 15 29.76 6.08 -12.39
C GLY A 15 28.82 4.87 -12.24
N LEU A 16 29.30 3.66 -12.59
CA LEU A 16 28.52 2.42 -12.51
C LEU A 16 28.35 1.87 -11.08
N THR A 17 29.18 2.30 -10.11
CA THR A 17 29.07 1.82 -8.72
C THR A 17 27.95 2.49 -7.92
N GLY A 18 27.38 3.59 -8.42
CA GLY A 18 26.23 4.26 -7.81
C GLY A 18 24.90 3.53 -8.00
N CYS A 19 24.83 2.55 -8.91
CA CYS A 19 23.61 1.78 -9.18
C CYS A 19 23.41 0.59 -8.24
N VAL A 20 24.39 0.25 -7.40
CA VAL A 20 24.18 -0.71 -6.30
C VAL A 20 23.69 0.09 -5.10
N ALA A 21 22.37 0.24 -4.99
CA ALA A 21 21.76 0.73 -3.76
C ALA A 21 22.12 -0.28 -2.67
N THR A 22 23.15 0.04 -1.88
CA THR A 22 23.62 -0.85 -0.83
C THR A 22 22.49 -0.96 0.19
N SER A 23 21.99 -2.17 0.39
CA SER A 23 20.94 -2.49 1.36
C SER A 23 21.20 -2.04 2.82
N PRO A 24 22.45 -1.90 3.33
CA PRO A 24 22.70 -1.60 4.74
C PRO A 24 22.04 -0.30 5.25
N ASP A 25 21.94 0.74 4.43
CA ASP A 25 21.38 2.03 4.85
C ASP A 25 19.84 1.96 4.93
N TRP A 26 19.22 1.27 3.96
CA TRP A 26 17.79 1.01 3.92
C TRP A 26 17.34 0.03 5.01
N ASP A 27 18.13 -1.01 5.27
CA ASP A 27 17.84 -2.01 6.30
C ASP A 27 18.02 -1.43 7.71
N ALA A 28 19.00 -0.53 7.90
CA ALA A 28 19.20 0.17 9.17
C ALA A 28 17.99 1.03 9.58
N SER A 29 17.28 1.61 8.61
CA SER A 29 16.11 2.49 8.85
C SER A 29 14.76 1.84 8.54
N PHE A 30 14.74 0.58 8.07
CA PHE A 30 13.51 -0.16 7.78
C PHE A 30 12.56 -0.18 8.98
N GLY A 31 13.14 -0.30 10.17
CA GLY A 31 12.45 -0.15 11.44
C GLY A 31 11.54 1.07 11.43
N ASP A 32 12.14 2.25 11.42
CA ASP A 32 11.47 3.54 11.50
C ASP A 32 10.47 3.79 10.37
N ALA A 33 10.81 3.35 9.15
CA ALA A 33 9.92 3.44 7.99
C ALA A 33 8.60 2.69 8.24
N VAL A 34 8.66 1.46 8.75
CA VAL A 34 7.47 0.66 9.07
C VAL A 34 6.65 1.31 10.20
N ARG A 35 7.30 1.87 11.23
CA ARG A 35 6.58 2.49 12.36
C ARG A 35 5.88 3.76 11.91
N THR A 36 6.53 4.54 11.03
CA THR A 36 5.94 5.73 10.42
C THR A 36 4.75 5.37 9.54
N ALA A 37 4.90 4.40 8.63
CA ALA A 37 3.81 3.95 7.78
C ALA A 37 2.63 3.41 8.61
N THR A 38 2.91 2.62 9.64
CA THR A 38 1.89 2.12 10.56
C THR A 38 1.17 3.26 11.25
N ALA A 39 1.89 4.25 11.80
CA ALA A 39 1.28 5.40 12.45
C ALA A 39 0.39 6.22 11.50
N GLN A 40 0.74 6.30 10.22
CA GLN A 40 -0.07 6.97 9.19
C GLN A 40 -1.30 6.15 8.74
N GLN A 41 -1.26 4.83 8.87
CA GLN A 41 -2.34 3.93 8.45
C GLN A 41 -3.31 3.56 9.59
N VAL A 42 -2.91 3.79 10.85
CA VAL A 42 -3.77 3.52 12.01
C VAL A 42 -4.82 4.63 12.16
N ILE A 43 -6.08 4.26 11.90
CA ILE A 43 -7.25 5.17 11.96
C ILE A 43 -7.50 5.68 13.39
N ALA A 44 -7.26 4.85 14.41
CA ALA A 44 -7.56 5.17 15.81
C ALA A 44 -6.44 4.66 16.74
N PRO A 45 -5.35 5.44 16.94
CA PRO A 45 -4.20 5.00 17.71
C PRO A 45 -4.50 4.79 19.21
N ASP A 46 -5.46 5.53 19.76
CA ASP A 46 -5.87 5.41 21.17
C ASP A 46 -7.05 4.45 21.39
N ALA A 47 -7.42 3.61 20.41
CA ALA A 47 -8.58 2.72 20.50
C ALA A 47 -8.54 1.80 21.72
N SER A 48 -7.36 1.36 22.16
CA SER A 48 -7.21 0.50 23.36
C SER A 48 -7.54 1.20 24.68
N ARG A 49 -7.53 2.54 24.70
CA ARG A 49 -7.88 3.37 25.86
C ARG A 49 -9.35 3.73 25.89
N ASN A 50 -10.09 3.44 24.81
CA ASN A 50 -11.51 3.70 24.76
C ASN A 50 -12.27 2.68 25.63
N ALA A 51 -12.91 3.17 26.69
CA ALA A 51 -13.75 2.36 27.58
C ALA A 51 -15.24 2.35 27.15
N ASP A 52 -15.60 3.11 26.11
CA ASP A 52 -16.97 3.14 25.62
C ASP A 52 -17.37 1.74 25.12
N PRO A 53 -18.53 1.23 25.58
CA PRO A 53 -19.03 -0.03 25.07
C PRO A 53 -19.32 0.10 23.57
N VAL A 54 -18.85 -0.86 22.78
CA VAL A 54 -19.18 -0.92 21.36
C VAL A 54 -20.69 -1.03 21.22
N ALA A 55 -21.32 -0.06 20.55
CA ALA A 55 -22.78 0.01 20.41
C ALA A 55 -23.41 -1.17 19.63
N GLY A 56 -22.58 -2.02 19.01
CA GLY A 56 -23.00 -3.20 18.27
C GLY A 56 -23.90 -2.87 17.08
N ILE A 57 -24.56 -3.90 16.55
CA ILE A 57 -25.64 -3.79 15.56
C ILE A 57 -26.93 -4.26 16.21
N ASP A 58 -28.06 -3.63 15.91
CA ASP A 58 -29.35 -4.11 16.42
C ASP A 58 -29.70 -5.48 15.79
N GLY A 59 -30.40 -6.31 16.55
CA GLY A 59 -30.69 -7.69 16.10
C GLY A 59 -31.50 -7.77 14.81
N LYS A 60 -32.36 -6.79 14.53
CA LYS A 60 -33.18 -6.75 13.31
C LYS A 60 -32.34 -6.34 12.10
N ALA A 61 -31.46 -5.36 12.24
CA ALA A 61 -30.49 -5.02 11.22
C ALA A 61 -29.51 -6.16 10.95
N ALA A 62 -29.04 -6.86 12.00
CA ALA A 62 -28.21 -8.05 11.83
C ALA A 62 -28.92 -9.15 11.03
N GLN A 63 -30.18 -9.43 11.37
CA GLN A 63 -31.00 -10.38 10.63
C GLN A 63 -31.20 -9.96 9.17
N GLY A 64 -31.50 -8.68 8.93
CA GLY A 64 -31.66 -8.13 7.59
C GLY A 64 -30.39 -8.25 6.75
N ALA A 65 -29.24 -7.90 7.32
CA ALA A 65 -27.94 -7.99 6.66
C ALA A 65 -27.57 -9.44 6.29
N MET A 66 -27.76 -10.39 7.22
CA MET A 66 -27.51 -11.80 6.94
C MET A 66 -28.49 -12.37 5.91
N GLY A 67 -29.75 -11.93 5.93
CA GLY A 67 -30.75 -12.32 4.94
C GLY A 67 -30.42 -11.80 3.55
N GLU A 68 -29.95 -10.56 3.43
CA GLU A 68 -29.54 -10.00 2.15
C GLU A 68 -28.26 -10.66 1.61
N TYR A 69 -27.31 -10.96 2.50
CA TYR A 69 -26.13 -11.75 2.16
C TYR A 69 -26.52 -13.11 1.57
N ALA A 70 -27.47 -13.83 2.18
CA ALA A 70 -27.96 -15.10 1.66
C ALA A 70 -28.62 -14.93 0.26
N LYS A 71 -29.50 -13.93 0.10
CA LYS A 71 -30.16 -13.64 -1.20
C LYS A 71 -29.19 -13.26 -2.31
N SER A 72 -28.05 -12.65 -1.97
CA SER A 72 -27.04 -12.27 -2.97
C SER A 72 -26.47 -13.47 -3.74
N TYR A 73 -26.56 -14.68 -3.19
CA TYR A 73 -26.18 -15.92 -3.85
C TYR A 73 -27.27 -16.51 -4.73
N GLU A 74 -28.54 -16.21 -4.44
CA GLU A 74 -29.68 -16.65 -5.24
C GLU A 74 -29.81 -15.78 -6.50
N HIS A 75 -29.58 -14.47 -6.35
CA HIS A 75 -29.58 -13.50 -7.44
C HIS A 75 -28.24 -12.76 -7.46
N PRO A 76 -27.28 -13.20 -8.31
CA PRO A 76 -26.03 -12.46 -8.51
C PRO A 76 -26.36 -11.01 -8.84
N GLN A 77 -25.87 -10.07 -8.01
CA GLN A 77 -26.05 -8.65 -8.24
C GLN A 77 -25.56 -8.32 -9.66
N GLN A 78 -26.44 -7.75 -10.49
CA GLN A 78 -26.03 -7.28 -11.81
C GLN A 78 -24.90 -6.26 -11.61
N GLN A 79 -23.71 -6.54 -12.17
CA GLN A 79 -22.57 -5.63 -12.10
C GLN A 79 -22.97 -4.30 -12.75
N THR A 80 -23.40 -3.36 -11.93
CA THR A 80 -23.77 -2.01 -12.35
C THR A 80 -22.49 -1.21 -12.45
N GLY A 81 -22.01 -1.05 -13.68
CA GLY A 81 -20.85 -0.23 -14.00
C GLY A 81 -19.57 -1.03 -14.07
N VAL A 82 -19.31 -1.63 -15.24
CA VAL A 82 -17.93 -1.70 -15.73
C VAL A 82 -17.41 -0.27 -15.72
N PHE A 83 -16.52 0.06 -14.78
CA PHE A 83 -15.71 1.26 -14.89
C PHE A 83 -14.87 1.09 -16.15
N THR A 84 -15.29 1.72 -17.24
CA THR A 84 -14.43 1.93 -18.41
C THR A 84 -13.32 2.88 -17.95
N ILE A 85 -12.27 2.31 -17.37
CA ILE A 85 -11.01 3.00 -17.12
C ILE A 85 -10.48 3.38 -18.50
N GLY A 86 -10.82 4.59 -18.95
CA GLY A 86 -10.29 5.19 -20.16
C GLY A 86 -8.82 5.49 -19.91
N VAL A 87 -7.95 4.56 -20.27
CA VAL A 87 -6.51 4.84 -20.42
C VAL A 87 -6.34 5.75 -21.64
N GLY A 88 -6.52 7.05 -21.42
CA GLY A 88 -6.16 8.07 -22.39
C GLY A 88 -4.65 8.05 -22.58
N SER A 89 -4.20 7.60 -23.75
CA SER A 89 -2.80 7.66 -24.16
C SER A 89 -2.34 9.12 -24.22
N ARG A 90 -1.36 9.46 -23.39
CA ARG A 90 -0.34 10.45 -23.72
C ARG A 90 1.02 9.77 -23.59
#